data_AF-A0A519RUP1-F1
#
_entry.id   AF-A0A519RUP1-F1
#
_cell.length_a   1.000
_cell.length_b   1.000
_cell.length_c   1.000
_cell.angle_alpha   90.00
_cell.angle_beta   90.00
_cell.angle_gamma   90.00
#
_symmetry.space_group_name_H-M   'P 1'
#
loop_
_entity.id
_entity.type
_entity.pdbx_description
1 polymer ?
#
loop_
_entity_poly.entity_id
_entity_poly.type
_entity_poly.pdbx_seq_one_letter_code
_entity_poly.pdbx_strand_id
1 'polypeptide(L)' 'LQGVPFREAYKIVGEQIENGTFAPSSQIHHTHEGSIGNLCNEQIAASMQAVLSQFGFDKVNKAIEDLIR' A
#
# COMPACT_ATOMS: atom_id res chain seq x y z
N LEU A 1 9.09 -16.37 -1.25
CA LEU A 1 8.53 -17.01 -0.04
C LEU A 1 7.88 -18.31 -0.48
N GLN A 2 8.52 -19.46 -0.25
CA GLN A 2 7.86 -20.75 -0.43
C GLN A 2 6.88 -20.92 0.74
N GLY A 3 5.63 -20.51 0.50
CA GLY A 3 4.57 -20.57 1.49
C GLY A 3 4.02 -21.98 1.63
N VAL A 4 3.59 -22.33 2.84
CA VAL A 4 2.75 -23.49 3.09
C VAL A 4 1.45 -23.31 2.30
N PRO A 5 0.97 -24.32 1.55
CA PRO A 5 -0.32 -24.23 0.87
C PRO A 5 -1.42 -23.89 1.87
N PHE A 6 -2.38 -23.03 1.49
CA PHE A 6 -3.47 -22.58 2.38
C PHE A 6 -4.12 -23.73 3.14
N ARG A 7 -4.39 -24.85 2.47
CA ARG A 7 -4.96 -26.06 3.08
C ARG A 7 -4.14 -26.58 4.27
N GLU A 8 -2.83 -26.64 4.13
CA GLU A 8 -1.94 -27.15 5.17
C GLU A 8 -1.81 -26.15 6.32
N ALA A 9 -1.83 -24.85 6.03
CA ALA A 9 -1.89 -23.82 7.07
C ALA A 9 -3.14 -23.95 7.94
N TYR A 10 -4.31 -24.23 7.34
CA TYR A 10 -5.55 -24.46 8.11
C TYR A 10 -5.50 -25.70 9.00
N LYS A 11 -4.90 -26.81 8.53
CA LYS A 11 -4.73 -28.02 9.36
C LYS A 11 -3.83 -27.76 10.57
N ILE A 12 -2.68 -27.12 10.34
CA ILE A 12 -1.73 -26.79 11.41
C ILE A 12 -2.39 -25.91 12.47
N VAL A 13 -3.17 -24.91 12.05
CA VAL A 13 -3.94 -24.07 12.98
C VAL A 13 -4.99 -24.88 13.74
N GLY A 14 -5.70 -25.79 13.07
CA GLY A 14 -6.67 -26.68 13.71
C GLY A 14 -6.03 -27.55 14.80
N GLU A 15 -4.91 -28.20 14.50
CA GLU A 15 -4.15 -29.01 15.47
C GLU A 15 -3.63 -28.17 16.64
N GLN A 16 -3.17 -26.94 16.40
CA GLN A 16 -2.72 -26.05 17.47
C GLN A 16 -3.86 -25.63 18.40
N ILE A 17 -5.06 -25.43 17.86
CA ILE A 17 -6.27 -25.13 18.64
C ILE A 17 -6.67 -26.34 19.48
N GLU A 18 -6.71 -27.54 18.86
CA GLU A 18 -7.04 -28.78 19.57
C GLU A 18 -6.08 -29.08 20.72
N ASN A 19 -4.79 -28.83 20.52
CA ASN A 19 -3.75 -29.04 21.54
C ASN A 19 -3.61 -27.89 22.54
N GLY A 20 -4.42 -26.82 22.45
CA GLY A 20 -4.36 -25.66 23.35
C GLY A 20 -3.06 -24.84 23.24
N THR A 21 -2.31 -24.99 22.15
CA THR A 21 -1.02 -24.30 21.90
C THR A 21 -1.16 -23.13 20.93
N PHE A 22 -2.35 -22.90 20.39
CA PHE A 22 -2.62 -21.81 19.49
C PHE A 22 -2.41 -20.46 20.18
N ALA A 23 -1.36 -19.75 19.77
CA ALA A 23 -1.07 -18.38 20.18
C ALA A 23 -1.24 -17.46 18.97
N PRO A 24 -2.31 -16.65 18.89
CA PRO A 24 -2.49 -15.74 17.78
C PRO A 24 -1.37 -14.68 17.78
N SER A 25 -0.60 -14.64 16.71
CA SER A 25 0.35 -13.54 16.46
C SER A 25 -0.44 -12.28 16.10
N SER A 26 -0.45 -11.29 16.99
CA SER A 26 -1.00 -9.96 16.71
C SER A 26 -0.07 -9.08 15.87
N GLN A 27 1.20 -9.45 15.76
CA GLN A 27 2.18 -8.74 14.94
C GLN A 27 2.13 -9.24 13.51
N ILE A 28 1.29 -8.58 12.70
CA ILE A 28 1.31 -8.80 11.26
C ILE A 28 2.24 -7.75 10.64
N HIS A 29 3.51 -8.12 10.48
CA HIS A 29 4.48 -7.32 9.72
C HIS A 29 4.17 -7.45 8.23
N HIS A 30 3.15 -6.73 7.77
CA HIS A 30 2.86 -6.66 6.35
C HIS A 30 3.89 -5.74 5.68
N THR A 31 4.93 -6.32 5.07
CA THR A 31 5.88 -5.60 4.20
C THR A 31 5.39 -5.52 2.75
N HIS A 32 4.19 -6.03 2.48
CA HIS A 32 3.62 -6.05 1.13
C HIS A 32 3.15 -4.65 0.72
N GLU A 33 3.48 -4.25 -0.50
CA GLU A 33 2.95 -3.03 -1.11
C GLU A 33 1.42 -3.08 -1.13
N GLY A 34 0.78 -1.96 -0.75
CA GLY A 34 -0.66 -1.85 -0.64
C GLY A 34 -1.26 -2.52 0.61
N SER A 35 -0.44 -3.04 1.52
CA SER A 35 -0.92 -3.56 2.81
C SER A 35 -1.14 -2.45 3.83
N ILE A 36 -1.84 -2.76 4.92
CA ILE A 36 -2.06 -1.83 6.03
C ILE A 36 -0.74 -1.28 6.63
N GLY A 37 0.35 -2.06 6.57
CA GLY A 37 1.68 -1.64 7.04
C GLY A 37 2.54 -0.92 6.00
N ASN A 38 2.13 -0.93 4.73
CA ASN A 38 2.83 -0.29 3.62
C ASN A 38 1.83 0.13 2.53
N LEU A 39 1.15 1.27 2.77
CA LEU A 39 0.11 1.80 1.88
C LEU A 39 0.65 2.44 0.59
N CYS A 40 1.96 2.59 0.46
CA CYS A 40 2.62 3.22 -0.68
C CYS A 40 2.18 4.70 -0.94
N ASN A 41 1.82 5.43 0.11
CA ASN A 41 1.30 6.80 -0.02
C ASN A 41 2.30 7.76 -0.69
N GLU A 42 3.60 7.62 -0.40
CA GLU A 42 4.65 8.45 -1.00
C GLU A 42 4.77 8.20 -2.51
N GLN A 43 4.75 6.94 -2.94
CA GLN A 43 4.81 6.54 -4.34
C GLN A 43 3.56 6.99 -5.11
N ILE A 44 2.39 6.90 -4.50
CA ILE A 44 1.13 7.40 -5.06
C ILE A 44 1.20 8.91 -5.25
N ALA A 45 1.63 9.66 -4.23
CA ALA A 45 1.78 11.11 -4.29
C ALA A 45 2.79 11.53 -5.38
N ALA A 46 3.93 10.85 -5.46
CA ALA A 46 4.94 11.11 -6.50
C ALA A 46 4.38 10.85 -7.90
N SER A 47 3.64 9.76 -8.10
CA SER A 47 3.01 9.41 -9.37
C SER A 47 1.96 10.46 -9.78
N MET A 48 1.14 10.90 -8.82
CA MET A 48 0.17 11.98 -9.03
C MET A 48 0.88 13.28 -9.43
N GLN A 49 1.93 13.68 -8.73
CA GLN A 49 2.68 14.89 -9.02
C GLN A 49 3.31 14.86 -10.42
N ALA A 50 3.85 13.71 -10.83
CA ALA A 50 4.43 13.52 -12.16
C ALA A 50 3.38 13.72 -13.26
N VAL A 51 2.15 13.24 -13.07
CA VAL A 51 1.04 13.46 -14.01
C VAL A 51 0.60 14.92 -14.01
N LEU A 52 0.44 15.54 -12.83
CA LEU A 52 0.04 16.94 -12.72
C LEU A 52 1.03 17.91 -13.39
N SER A 53 2.33 17.65 -13.30
CA SER A 53 3.35 18.48 -13.95
C SER A 53 3.25 18.54 -15.48
N GLN A 54 2.57 17.58 -16.11
CA GLN A 54 2.45 17.50 -17.58
C GLN A 54 1.38 18.43 -18.14
N PHE A 55 0.41 18.87 -17.32
CA PHE A 55 -0.68 19.74 -17.77
C PHE A 55 -0.23 21.17 -18.11
N GLY A 56 0.99 21.56 -17.71
CA GLY A 56 1.55 22.87 -18.07
C GLY A 56 0.81 24.06 -17.45
N PHE A 57 0.24 23.89 -16.25
CA PHE A 57 -0.54 24.91 -15.55
C PHE A 57 0.20 26.25 -15.40
N ASP A 58 1.53 26.23 -15.27
CA ASP A 58 2.35 27.45 -15.19
C ASP A 58 2.17 28.37 -16.41
N LYS A 59 2.00 27.80 -17.60
CA LYS A 59 1.77 28.60 -18.83
C LYS A 59 0.43 29.31 -18.79
N VAL A 60 -0.60 28.61 -18.31
CA VAL A 60 -1.96 29.15 -18.19
C VAL A 60 -1.99 30.24 -17.11
N ASN A 61 -1.41 29.96 -15.95
CA ASN A 61 -1.33 30.93 -14.85
C ASN A 61 -0.58 32.20 -15.27
N LYS A 62 0.53 32.06 -15.99
CA LYS A 62 1.27 33.20 -16.53
C LYS A 62 0.45 34.00 -17.54
N ALA A 63 -0.26 33.35 -18.45
CA ALA A 63 -1.12 34.03 -19.42
C ALA A 63 -2.29 34.78 -18.74
N ILE A 64 -2.85 34.23 -17.65
CA ILE A 64 -3.88 34.89 -16.85
C ILE A 64 -3.30 36.12 -16.12
N GLU A 65 -2.11 35.98 -15.53
CA GLU A 65 -1.43 37.09 -14.85
C GLU A 65 -1.13 38.24 -15.83
N ASP A 66 -0.62 37.93 -17.01
CA ASP A 66 -0.34 38.91 -18.07
C ASP A 66 -1.63 39.60 -18.58
N LEU A 67 -2.80 38.95 -18.48
CA LEU A 67 -4.08 39.50 -18.92
C LEU A 67 -4.68 40.53 -17.92
N ILE A 68 -4.40 40.35 -16.63
CA ILE A 68 -4.91 41.21 -15.55
C ILE A 68 -3.95 42.38 -15.26
N ARG A 69 -2.74 42.33 -15.84
CA ARG A 69 -1.69 43.33 -15.67
C ARG A 69 -1.88 44.58 -16.53
#